data_AF-A0A966WCK1-F1
#
_entry.id   AF-A0A966WCK1-F1
#
_cell.length_a   1.000
_cell.length_b   1.000
_cell.length_c   1.000
_cell.angle_alpha   90.00
_cell.angle_beta   90.00
_cell.angle_gamma   90.00
#
_symmetry.space_group_name_H-M   'P 1'
#
loop_
_entity.id
_entity.type
_entity.pdbx_description
1 polymer ?
#
loop_
_entity_poly.entity_id
_entity_poly.type
_entity_poly.pdbx_seq_one_letter_code
_entity_poly.pdbx_strand_id
1 'polypeptide(L)' 'AAVASGIAGIFMETHPNPKEALSDGPNAWPLKKMKVLLELLAEIDRSVKKAGFIEMP' A
#
# COMPACT_ATOMS: atom_id res chain seq x y z
N ALA A 1 -4.84 -5.26 -4.42
CA ALA A 1 -4.63 -5.41 -5.87
C ALA A 1 -3.15 -5.29 -6.22
N ALA A 2 -2.57 -4.08 -6.29
CA ALA A 2 -1.20 -3.89 -6.79
C ALA A 2 -0.09 -4.71 -6.09
N VAL A 3 -0.01 -4.69 -4.76
CA VAL A 3 1.00 -5.48 -4.01
C VAL A 3 0.86 -6.98 -4.25
N ALA A 4 -0.38 -7.48 -4.32
CA ALA A 4 -0.63 -8.91 -4.58
C ALA A 4 -0.25 -9.33 -6.01
N SER A 5 -0.13 -8.39 -6.95
CA SER A 5 0.33 -8.63 -8.32
C SER A 5 1.86 -8.65 -8.46
N GLY A 6 2.62 -8.49 -7.38
CA GLY A 6 4.09 -8.66 -7.43
C GLY A 6 4.89 -7.43 -7.86
N ILE A 7 4.53 -6.24 -7.39
CA ILE A 7 5.25 -5.00 -7.71
C ILE A 7 6.53 -4.81 -6.89
N ALA A 8 7.42 -3.94 -7.39
CA ALA A 8 8.65 -3.55 -6.71
C ALA A 8 8.40 -2.56 -5.56
N GLY A 9 7.37 -1.71 -5.67
CA GLY A 9 7.07 -0.71 -4.65
C GLY A 9 5.74 -0.02 -4.90
N ILE A 10 5.24 0.68 -3.88
CA ILE A 10 4.04 1.51 -3.92
C ILE A 10 4.37 2.94 -3.54
N PHE A 11 3.63 3.88 -4.13
CA PHE A 11 3.61 5.27 -3.72
C PHE A 11 2.20 5.60 -3.22
N MET A 12 2.12 6.27 -2.08
CA MET A 12 0.85 6.71 -1.49
C MET A 12 1.06 8.03 -0.74
N GLU A 13 0.08 8.93 -0.87
CA GLU A 13 0.03 10.15 -0.10
C GLU A 13 -0.71 9.94 1.24
N THR A 14 -0.40 10.77 2.24
CA THR A 14 -1.01 10.67 3.56
C THR A 14 -1.18 12.04 4.20
N HIS A 15 -2.17 12.16 5.08
CA HIS A 15 -2.39 13.38 5.84
C HIS A 15 -2.86 13.06 7.27
N PRO A 16 -2.47 13.84 8.30
CA PRO A 16 -2.98 13.69 9.66
C PRO A 16 -4.51 13.84 9.75
N ASN A 17 -5.08 14.71 8.90
CA ASN A 17 -6.52 14.92 8.77
C ASN A 17 -6.90 15.12 7.29
N PRO A 18 -7.18 14.06 6.52
CA PRO A 18 -7.40 14.18 5.07
C PRO A 18 -8.49 15.17 4.65
N LYS A 19 -9.47 15.45 5.52
CA LYS A 19 -10.53 16.44 5.26
C LYS A 19 -10.05 17.89 5.20
N GLU A 20 -8.88 18.18 5.79
CA GLU A 20 -8.27 19.51 5.84
C GLU A 20 -7.06 19.64 4.91
N ALA A 21 -6.78 18.62 4.09
CA ALA A 21 -5.68 18.69 3.15
C ALA A 21 -5.97 19.76 2.08
N LEU A 22 -4.98 20.63 1.82
CA LEU A 22 -5.10 21.73 0.84
C LEU A 22 -5.12 21.25 -0.61
N SER A 23 -4.67 20.02 -0.85
CA SER A 23 -4.76 19.30 -2.12
C SER A 23 -5.02 17.83 -1.83
N ASP A 24 -5.74 17.17 -2.73
CA ASP A 24 -5.89 15.70 -2.81
C ASP A 24 -6.34 14.99 -1.51
N GLY A 25 -7.04 15.71 -0.62
CA GLY A 25 -7.58 15.17 0.62
C GLY A 25 -8.38 13.87 0.49
N PRO A 26 -9.28 13.72 -0.50
CA PRO A 26 -10.00 12.46 -0.73
C PRO A 26 -9.09 11.26 -1.06
N ASN A 27 -7.90 11.50 -1.62
CA ASN A 27 -6.94 10.46 -2.00
C ASN A 27 -5.87 10.20 -0.92
N ALA A 28 -5.69 11.13 0.02
CA ALA A 28 -4.71 11.00 1.10
C ALA A 28 -5.14 9.98 2.15
N TRP A 29 -4.27 9.01 2.45
CA TRP A 29 -4.52 8.04 3.51
C TRP A 29 -4.41 8.68 4.91
N PRO A 30 -5.30 8.35 5.87
CA PRO A 30 -5.16 8.85 7.24
C PRO A 30 -3.84 8.38 7.88
N LEU A 31 -2.95 9.32 8.25
CA LEU A 31 -1.60 9.00 8.73
C LEU A 31 -1.59 8.06 9.94
N LYS A 32 -2.53 8.23 10.87
CA LYS A 32 -2.67 7.38 12.06
C LYS A 32 -2.91 5.90 11.74
N LYS A 33 -3.38 5.58 10.53
CA LYS A 33 -3.62 4.21 10.06
C LYS A 33 -2.47 3.64 9.22
N MET A 34 -1.39 4.40 9.00
CA MET A 34 -0.31 4.01 8.09
C MET A 34 0.42 2.75 8.55
N LYS A 35 0.71 2.62 9.84
CA LYS A 35 1.41 1.45 10.40
C LYS A 35 0.68 0.14 10.07
N VAL A 36 -0.61 0.07 10.41
CA VAL A 36 -1.43 -1.14 10.20
C VAL A 36 -1.55 -1.47 8.71
N LEU A 37 -1.68 -0.44 7.85
CA LEU A 37 -1.69 -0.63 6.40
C LEU A 37 -0.35 -1.23 5.91
N LEU A 38 0.79 -0.66 6.31
CA LEU A 38 2.11 -1.13 5.88
C LEU A 38 2.43 -2.55 6.39
N GLU A 39 2.02 -2.90 7.61
CA GLU A 39 2.16 -4.26 8.15
C GLU A 39 1.42 -5.28 7.28
N LEU A 40 0.16 -5.00 6.95
CA LEU A 40 -0.65 -5.85 6.07
C LEU A 40 -0.06 -5.96 4.66
N LEU A 41 0.36 -4.84 4.08
CA LEU A 41 0.95 -4.84 2.73
C LEU A 41 2.29 -5.60 2.71
N ALA A 42 3.11 -5.50 3.76
CA ALA A 42 4.35 -6.24 3.87
C ALA A 42 4.14 -7.75 4.07
N GLU A 43 3.04 -8.17 4.68
CA GLU A 43 2.66 -9.58 4.78
C GLU A 43 2.23 -10.14 3.42
N ILE A 44 1.41 -9.40 2.68
CA ILE A 44 0.99 -9.77 1.32
C ILE A 44 2.22 -9.85 0.39
N ASP A 45 3.08 -8.84 0.41
CA ASP A 45 4.28 -8.76 -0.42
C ASP A 45 5.20 -9.97 -0.21
N ARG A 46 5.48 -10.30 1.05
CA ARG A 46 6.29 -11.46 1.42
C ARG A 46 5.64 -12.77 0.98
N SER A 47 4.32 -12.89 1.13
CA SER A 47 3.60 -14.12 0.78
C SER A 47 3.65 -14.39 -0.72
N VAL A 48 3.35 -13.38 -1.53
CA VAL A 48 3.35 -13.50 -3.00
C VAL A 48 4.75 -13.72 -3.54
N LYS A 49 5.74 -12.92 -3.11
CA LYS A 49 7.13 -13.06 -3.59
C LYS A 49 7.77 -14.39 -3.18
N LYS A 50 7.35 -14.99 -2.05
CA LYS A 50 7.81 -16.31 -1.63
C LYS A 50 7.17 -17.44 -2.46
N ALA A 51 5.88 -17.33 -2.78
CA ALA A 51 5.17 -18.35 -3.55
C ALA A 51 5.67 -18.45 -5.00
N GLY A 52 6.18 -17.35 -5.55
CA GLY A 52 6.50 -17.24 -6.97
C GLY A 52 5.26 -16.95 -7.80
N PHE A 53 5.48 -16.60 -9.07
CA PHE A 53 4.43 -16.21 -10.01
C PHE A 53 4.20 -17.35 -11.01
N ILE A 54 2.98 -17.88 -11.05
CA ILE A 54 2.64 -19.05 -11.90
C ILE A 54 2.59 -18.70 -13.39
N GLU A 55 2.49 -17.40 -13.69
CA GLU A 55 2.49 -16.82 -15.02
C GLU A 55 3.90 -16.49 -15.53
N MET A 56 4.93 -16.59 -14.68
CA MET A 56 6.32 -16.40 -15.09
C MET A 56 6.92 -17.74 -15.57
N PRO A 57 7.71 -17.73 -16.66
CA PRO A 57 8.32 -18.93 -17.24
C PRO A 57 9.37 -19.60 -16.35
#